data_AF-A0A382S0B5-F1
#
_entry.id   AF-A0A382S0B5-F1
#
_cell.length_a   1.000
_cell.length_b   1.000
_cell.length_c   1.000
_cell.angle_alpha   90.00
_cell.angle_beta   90.00
_cell.angle_gamma   90.00
#
_symmetry.space_group_name_H-M   'P 1'
#
loop_
_entity.id
_entity.type
_entity.pdbx_description
1 polymer ?
#
loop_
_entity_poly.entity_id
_entity_poly.type
_entity_poly.pdbx_seq_one_letter_code
_entity_poly.pdbx_strand_id
1 'polypeptide(L)'
;MLLVIVIMSANLIYYTRFAKKGGEIFLREIPGLKAVEEAVGRSTEMGKSVLYVPGIMDMDQVETVAGVIILGHVSKMTSRYETSLNVPVSRSIVMKAARETVREAYTMEGRPDLFQDDMVHYLTDDQFAYAA
;
A
#
# COMPACT_ATOMS: atom_id res chain seq x y z
N MET A 1 36.41 14.55 16.44
CA MET A 1 35.19 13.78 16.79
C MET A 1 34.20 14.57 17.63
N LEU A 2 34.57 15.13 18.79
CA LEU A 2 33.63 15.83 19.68
C LEU A 2 32.90 17.01 19.00
N LEU A 3 33.62 17.80 18.19
CA LEU A 3 33.05 18.92 17.43
C LEU A 3 31.98 18.47 16.42
N VAL A 4 32.21 17.35 15.73
CA VAL A 4 31.26 16.77 14.78
C VAL A 4 30.01 16.27 15.51
N ILE A 5 30.17 15.62 16.66
CA ILE A 5 29.06 15.14 17.49
C ILE A 5 28.20 16.30 17.98
N VAL A 6 28.82 17.39 18.45
CA VAL A 6 28.10 18.60 18.91
C VAL A 6 27.33 19.24 17.76
N ILE A 7 27.94 19.39 16.58
CA ILE A 7 27.27 19.98 15.41
C ILE A 7 26.09 19.12 14.94
N MET A 8 26.26 17.79 14.87
CA MET A 8 25.15 16.89 14.53
C MET A 8 24.03 16.94 15.57
N SER A 9 24.36 16.90 16.86
CA SER A 9 23.37 16.94 17.94
C SER A 9 22.59 18.26 17.93
N ALA A 10 23.28 19.39 17.70
CA ALA A 10 22.65 20.70 17.60
C ALA A 10 21.69 20.79 16.40
N ASN A 11 22.09 20.27 15.23
CA ASN A 11 21.21 20.21 14.05
C ASN A 11 19.96 19.36 14.32
N LEU A 12 20.13 18.17 14.90
CA LEU A 12 19.00 17.28 15.22
C LEU A 12 18.00 17.96 16.17
N ILE A 13 18.49 18.59 17.24
CA ILE A 13 17.65 19.31 18.21
C ILE A 13 16.95 20.50 17.55
N TYR A 14 17.66 21.26 16.70
CA TYR A 14 17.10 22.40 15.98
C TYR A 14 15.95 21.97 15.07
N TYR A 15 16.17 21.01 14.17
CA TYR A 15 15.14 20.54 13.24
C TYR A 15 13.97 19.86 13.96
N THR A 16 14.22 19.12 15.04
CA THR A 16 13.14 18.51 15.86
C THR A 16 12.26 19.59 16.50
N ARG A 17 12.85 20.66 17.02
CA ARG A 17 12.11 21.78 17.60
C ARG A 17 11.39 22.60 16.54
N PHE A 18 11.99 22.79 15.38
CA PHE A 18 11.38 23.47 14.24
C PHE A 18 10.15 22.71 13.74
N ALA A 19 10.25 21.39 13.55
CA ALA A 19 9.13 20.52 13.21
C ALA A 19 8.00 20.59 14.24
N LYS A 20 8.32 20.49 15.53
CA LYS A 20 7.34 20.55 16.64
C LYS A 20 6.63 21.90 16.75
N LYS A 21 7.26 22.98 16.30
CA LYS A 21 6.67 24.33 16.28
C LYS A 21 5.78 24.57 15.06
N GLY A 22 5.59 23.58 14.19
CA GLY A 22 4.78 23.70 12.97
C GLY A 22 5.52 24.42 11.84
N GLY A 23 6.85 24.43 11.86
CA GLY A 23 7.62 24.91 10.71
C GLY A 23 7.31 24.04 9.48
N GLU A 24 7.03 24.67 8.34
CA GLU A 24 6.76 23.96 7.10
C GLU A 24 8.04 23.24 6.65
N ILE A 25 8.04 21.91 6.77
CA ILE A 25 9.09 21.06 6.24
C ILE A 25 8.61 20.61 4.86
N PHE A 26 9.34 21.00 3.82
CA PHE A 26 9.09 20.49 2.48
C PHE A 26 9.39 18.99 2.45
N LEU A 27 8.35 18.16 2.49
CA LEU A 27 8.45 16.73 2.28
C LEU A 27 8.32 16.46 0.78
N ARG A 28 9.42 16.08 0.14
CA ARG A 28 9.40 15.74 -1.29
C ARG A 28 8.55 14.48 -1.50
N GLU A 29 7.53 14.59 -2.34
CA GLU A 29 6.75 13.44 -2.79
C GLU A 29 7.66 12.41 -3.49
N ILE A 30 7.43 11.13 -3.20
CA ILE A 30 8.12 10.04 -3.89
C ILE A 30 7.34 9.76 -5.18
N PRO A 31 7.93 9.95 -6.37
CA PRO A 31 7.19 9.82 -7.63
C PRO A 31 6.47 8.47 -7.78
N GLY A 32 7.07 7.38 -7.27
CA GLY A 32 6.46 6.06 -7.30
C GLY A 32 5.17 5.94 -6.47
N LEU A 33 5.09 6.61 -5.31
CA LEU A 33 3.86 6.61 -4.50
C LEU A 33 2.75 7.41 -5.20
N LYS A 34 3.09 8.57 -5.76
CA LYS A 34 2.13 9.40 -6.50
C LYS A 34 1.58 8.68 -7.75
N ALA A 35 2.44 7.93 -8.46
CA ALA A 35 2.03 7.17 -9.63
C ALA A 35 0.99 6.08 -9.30
N VAL A 36 1.01 5.51 -8.09
CA VAL A 36 0.00 4.53 -7.66
C VAL A 36 -1.36 5.19 -7.52
N GLU A 37 -1.43 6.36 -6.88
CA GLU A 37 -2.68 7.11 -6.74
C GLU A 37 -3.26 7.51 -8.11
N GLU A 38 -2.40 7.99 -9.01
CA GLU A 38 -2.78 8.33 -10.39
C GLU A 38 -3.28 7.11 -11.16
N ALA A 39 -2.64 5.95 -11.01
CA ALA A 39 -3.05 4.72 -11.68
C ALA A 39 -4.46 4.26 -11.25
N VAL A 40 -4.79 4.41 -9.96
CA VAL A 40 -6.14 4.12 -9.46
C VAL A 40 -7.14 5.14 -10.02
N GLY A 41 -6.79 6.43 -10.02
CA GLY A 41 -7.63 7.49 -10.61
C GLY A 41 -7.94 7.22 -12.08
N ARG A 42 -6.91 6.93 -12.88
CA ARG A 42 -7.08 6.57 -14.30
C ARG A 42 -7.90 5.31 -14.51
N SER A 43 -7.72 4.28 -13.67
CA SER A 43 -8.53 3.05 -13.76
C SER A 43 -10.01 3.36 -13.53
N THR A 44 -10.30 4.26 -12.57
CA THR A 44 -11.65 4.75 -12.29
C THR A 44 -12.24 5.50 -13.48
N GLU A 45 -11.49 6.44 -14.06
CA GLU A 45 -11.91 7.20 -15.24
C GLU A 45 -12.15 6.30 -16.46
N MET A 46 -11.37 5.23 -16.60
CA MET A 46 -11.51 4.25 -17.68
C MET A 46 -12.61 3.21 -17.43
N GLY A 47 -13.22 3.20 -16.24
CA GLY A 47 -14.18 2.17 -15.83
C GLY A 47 -13.59 0.76 -15.81
N LYS A 48 -12.28 0.64 -15.55
CA LYS A 48 -11.56 -0.65 -15.51
C LYS A 48 -11.16 -0.99 -14.08
N SER A 49 -11.11 -2.29 -13.80
CA SER A 49 -10.65 -2.79 -12.50
C SER A 49 -9.16 -2.52 -12.30
N VAL A 50 -8.79 -2.15 -11.07
CA VAL A 50 -7.40 -2.11 -10.62
C VAL A 50 -6.92 -3.53 -10.40
N LEU A 51 -5.84 -3.91 -11.07
CA LEU A 51 -5.12 -5.16 -10.80
C LEU A 51 -3.97 -4.86 -9.83
N TYR A 52 -3.95 -5.54 -8.69
CA TYR A 52 -2.89 -5.40 -7.70
C TYR A 52 -2.29 -6.75 -7.34
N VAL A 53 -0.96 -6.88 -7.45
CA VAL A 53 -0.23 -8.10 -7.12
C VAL A 53 0.66 -7.83 -5.89
N PRO A 54 0.32 -8.39 -4.71
CA PRO A 54 1.08 -8.13 -3.48
C PRO A 54 2.46 -8.80 -3.46
N GLY A 55 2.62 -9.90 -4.18
CA GLY A 55 3.83 -10.71 -4.22
C GLY A 55 3.56 -12.11 -4.75
N ILE A 56 4.63 -12.84 -5.06
CA ILE A 56 4.56 -14.24 -5.55
C ILE A 56 5.02 -15.25 -4.49
N MET A 57 5.68 -14.77 -3.43
CA MET A 57 6.21 -15.60 -2.34
C MET A 57 5.27 -15.55 -1.12
N ASP A 58 5.57 -16.33 -0.09
CA ASP A 58 4.73 -16.39 1.11
C ASP A 58 4.95 -15.19 2.05
N MET A 59 4.21 -15.13 3.15
CA MET A 59 4.26 -14.10 4.19
C MET A 59 5.56 -14.09 5.02
N ASP A 60 6.45 -15.07 4.82
CA ASP A 60 7.79 -15.09 5.44
C ASP A 60 8.77 -14.16 4.70
N GLN A 61 8.43 -13.72 3.48
CA GLN A 61 9.21 -12.76 2.71
C GLN A 61 8.77 -11.33 3.00
N VAL A 62 9.74 -10.47 3.31
CA VAL A 62 9.50 -9.08 3.71
C VAL A 62 8.83 -8.28 2.60
N GLU A 63 9.13 -8.62 1.35
CA GLU A 63 8.57 -8.01 0.14
C GLU A 63 7.07 -8.27 0.03
N THR A 64 6.61 -9.50 0.26
CA THR A 64 5.19 -9.86 0.25
C THR A 64 4.45 -9.14 1.38
N VAL A 65 5.03 -9.10 2.57
CA VAL A 65 4.45 -8.36 3.72
C VAL A 65 4.30 -6.88 3.38
N ALA A 66 5.32 -6.26 2.80
CA ALA A 66 5.27 -4.87 2.36
C ALA A 66 4.20 -4.66 1.27
N GLY A 67 4.05 -5.60 0.34
CA GLY A 67 2.99 -5.58 -0.68
C GLY A 67 1.59 -5.64 -0.08
N VAL A 68 1.34 -6.49 0.92
CA VAL A 68 0.05 -6.53 1.62
C VAL A 68 -0.22 -5.22 2.37
N ILE A 69 0.80 -4.59 2.97
CA ILE A 69 0.65 -3.28 3.62
C ILE A 69 0.25 -2.20 2.59
N ILE A 70 0.91 -2.16 1.43
CA ILE A 70 0.60 -1.21 0.37
C ILE A 70 -0.80 -1.48 -0.20
N LEU A 71 -1.21 -2.76 -0.33
CA LEU A 71 -2.57 -3.14 -0.73
C LEU A 71 -3.61 -2.47 0.16
N GLY A 72 -3.39 -2.36 1.47
CA GLY A 72 -4.31 -1.65 2.37
C GLY A 72 -4.51 -0.19 1.99
N HIS A 73 -3.44 0.51 1.56
CA HIS A 73 -3.54 1.89 1.07
C HIS A 73 -4.28 1.97 -0.26
N VAL A 74 -3.95 1.09 -1.22
CA VAL A 74 -4.65 1.01 -2.52
C VAL A 74 -6.14 0.70 -2.32
N SER A 75 -6.47 -0.18 -1.38
CA SER A 75 -7.85 -0.58 -1.06
C SER A 75 -8.68 0.56 -0.50
N LYS A 76 -8.08 1.44 0.30
CA LYS A 76 -8.77 2.67 0.74
C LYS A 76 -9.08 3.58 -0.43
N MET A 77 -8.15 3.73 -1.36
CA MET A 77 -8.33 4.56 -2.55
C MET A 77 -9.39 3.99 -3.49
N THR A 78 -9.36 2.69 -3.77
CA THR A 78 -10.38 2.04 -4.62
C THR A 78 -11.77 2.07 -3.97
N SER A 79 -11.85 1.94 -2.65
CA SER A 79 -13.10 2.10 -1.90
C SER A 79 -13.68 3.52 -2.03
N ARG A 80 -12.85 4.55 -1.85
CA ARG A 80 -13.28 5.97 -1.98
C ARG A 80 -13.76 6.32 -3.39
N TYR A 81 -13.09 5.79 -4.40
CA TYR A 81 -13.41 6.07 -5.80
C TYR A 81 -14.39 5.07 -6.41
N GLU A 82 -14.90 4.13 -5.61
CA GLU A 82 -15.80 3.06 -6.05
C GLU A 82 -15.24 2.26 -7.24
N THR A 83 -13.93 2.09 -7.27
CA THR A 83 -13.21 1.37 -8.32
C THR A 83 -13.17 -0.13 -8.00
N SER A 84 -13.47 -0.98 -8.98
CA SER A 84 -13.29 -2.43 -8.81
C SER A 84 -11.82 -2.77 -8.56
N LEU A 85 -11.59 -3.70 -7.64
CA LEU A 85 -10.26 -4.17 -7.24
C LEU A 85 -10.15 -5.68 -7.46
N ASN A 86 -9.09 -6.10 -8.14
CA ASN A 86 -8.75 -7.48 -8.40
C ASN A 86 -7.34 -7.77 -7.87
N VAL A 87 -7.24 -8.71 -6.93
CA VAL A 87 -6.01 -9.08 -6.22
C VAL A 87 -5.77 -10.59 -6.35
N PRO A 88 -5.14 -11.03 -7.46
CA PRO A 88 -4.65 -12.39 -7.55
C PRO A 88 -3.53 -12.61 -6.52
N VAL A 89 -3.47 -13.81 -5.96
CA VAL A 89 -2.37 -14.25 -5.09
C VAL A 89 -1.97 -15.70 -5.38
N SER A 90 -0.69 -16.01 -5.15
CA SER A 90 -0.12 -17.34 -5.38
C SER A 90 0.00 -18.20 -4.12
N ARG A 91 -0.43 -17.71 -2.94
CA ARG A 91 -0.30 -18.41 -1.66
C ARG A 91 -1.56 -18.25 -0.81
N SER A 92 -1.97 -19.33 -0.15
CA SER A 92 -3.19 -19.36 0.67
C SER A 92 -3.10 -18.47 1.92
N ILE A 93 -1.93 -18.38 2.55
CA ILE A 93 -1.71 -17.52 3.73
C ILE A 93 -1.79 -16.05 3.32
N VAL A 94 -1.11 -15.69 2.22
CA VAL A 94 -1.16 -14.35 1.61
C VAL A 94 -2.60 -13.99 1.23
N MET A 95 -3.39 -14.92 0.69
CA MET A 95 -4.81 -14.71 0.40
C MET A 95 -5.60 -14.29 1.63
N LYS A 96 -5.42 -14.97 2.76
CA LYS A 96 -6.12 -14.63 4.00
C LYS A 96 -5.69 -13.27 4.53
N ALA A 97 -4.38 -12.99 4.55
CA ALA A 97 -3.85 -11.71 5.00
C ALA A 97 -4.37 -10.55 4.12
N ALA A 98 -4.27 -10.70 2.80
CA ALA A 98 -4.75 -9.71 1.84
C ALA A 98 -6.26 -9.49 1.98
N ARG A 99 -7.10 -10.54 2.06
CA ARG A 99 -8.55 -10.39 2.29
C ARG A 99 -8.87 -9.58 3.53
N GLU A 100 -8.19 -9.88 4.63
CA GLU A 100 -8.40 -9.16 5.88
C GLU A 100 -8.01 -7.69 5.74
N THR A 101 -6.85 -7.42 5.13
CA THR A 101 -6.39 -6.04 4.88
C THR A 101 -7.36 -5.25 3.98
N VAL A 102 -7.88 -5.86 2.90
CA VAL A 102 -8.87 -5.20 2.03
C VAL A 102 -10.17 -4.95 2.80
N ARG A 103 -10.67 -5.94 3.55
CA ARG A 103 -11.89 -5.80 4.36
C ARG A 103 -11.77 -4.67 5.38
N GLU A 104 -10.65 -4.63 6.10
CA GLU A 104 -10.38 -3.59 7.10
C GLU A 104 -10.30 -2.21 6.44
N ALA A 105 -9.62 -2.10 5.29
CA ALA A 105 -9.53 -0.87 4.51
C ALA A 105 -10.91 -0.34 4.08
N TYR A 106 -11.76 -1.20 3.52
CA TYR A 106 -13.10 -0.84 3.09
C TYR A 106 -14.00 -0.45 4.27
N THR A 107 -13.86 -1.16 5.40
CA THR A 107 -14.58 -0.85 6.63
C THR A 107 -14.16 0.50 7.22
N MET A 108 -12.87 0.81 7.23
CA MET A 108 -12.35 2.10 7.71
C MET A 108 -12.83 3.29 6.88
N GLU A 109 -13.02 3.10 5.57
CA GLU A 109 -13.58 4.12 4.66
C GLU A 109 -15.12 4.19 4.74
N GLY A 110 -15.75 3.39 5.60
CA GLY A 110 -17.21 3.40 5.79
C GLY A 110 -17.98 2.74 4.63
N ARG A 111 -17.30 1.94 3.80
CA ARG A 111 -17.86 1.25 2.63
C ARG A 111 -17.70 -0.27 2.68
N PRO A 112 -18.13 -0.94 3.77
CA PRO A 112 -18.06 -2.40 3.85
C PRO A 112 -18.97 -3.09 2.83
N ASP A 113 -19.97 -2.39 2.29
CA ASP A 113 -20.90 -2.85 1.25
C ASP A 113 -20.22 -3.15 -0.07
N LEU A 114 -19.13 -2.42 -0.38
CA LEU A 114 -18.39 -2.63 -1.62
C LEU A 114 -17.46 -3.84 -1.56
N PHE A 115 -17.08 -4.29 -0.36
CA PHE A 115 -16.15 -5.40 -0.19
C PHE A 115 -16.79 -6.73 -0.63
N GLN A 116 -16.06 -7.50 -1.44
CA GLN A 116 -16.46 -8.85 -1.86
C GLN A 116 -15.29 -9.81 -1.64
N ASP A 117 -15.57 -11.03 -1.18
CA ASP A 117 -14.53 -12.01 -0.82
C ASP A 117 -13.73 -12.51 -2.03
N ASP A 118 -14.28 -12.40 -3.24
CA ASP A 118 -13.67 -12.80 -4.51
C ASP A 118 -12.70 -11.75 -5.08
N MET A 119 -12.74 -10.51 -4.57
CA MET A 119 -11.77 -9.46 -4.92
C MET A 119 -10.33 -9.92 -4.73
N VAL A 120 -10.09 -10.75 -3.71
CA VAL A 120 -8.81 -11.40 -3.47
C VAL A 120 -9.00 -12.90 -3.69
N HIS A 121 -8.30 -13.47 -4.66
CA HIS A 121 -8.46 -14.87 -5.00
C HIS A 121 -7.13 -15.56 -5.25
N TYR A 122 -7.07 -16.82 -4.81
CA TYR A 122 -5.95 -17.70 -5.09
C TYR A 122 -6.03 -18.23 -6.52
N LEU A 123 -4.94 -18.10 -7.27
CA LEU A 123 -4.81 -18.67 -8.62
C LEU A 123 -4.08 -20.01 -8.60
N THR A 124 -2.80 -19.99 -8.23
CA THR A 124 -1.92 -21.15 -8.32
C THR A 124 -0.61 -20.89 -7.58
N ASP A 125 -0.02 -21.96 -7.03
CA ASP A 125 1.30 -21.96 -6.40
C ASP A 125 2.45 -22.01 -7.42
N ASP A 126 2.17 -22.37 -8.67
CA ASP A 126 3.18 -22.46 -9.73
C ASP A 126 3.43 -21.07 -10.34
N GLN A 127 4.67 -20.61 -10.25
CA GLN A 127 5.09 -19.29 -10.72
C GLN A 127 4.78 -19.06 -12.21
N PHE A 128 4.96 -20.06 -13.07
CA PHE A 128 4.71 -19.91 -14.50
C PHE A 128 3.21 -19.86 -14.78
N ALA A 129 2.43 -20.66 -14.07
CA ALA A 129 0.98 -20.62 -14.19
C ALA A 129 0.38 -19.33 -13.62
N TYR A 130 1.06 -18.67 -12.68
CA TYR A 130 0.64 -17.39 -12.10
C TYR A 130 0.93 -16.19 -13.00
N ALA A 131 1.96 -16.29 -13.86
CA ALA A 131 2.38 -15.23 -14.77
C ALA A 131 1.77 -15.33 -16.18
N ALA A 132 1.19 -16.48 -16.53
CA ALA A 132 0.57 -16.77 -17.82
C ALA A 132 -0.87 -16.22 -17.90
#